data_AF-A0A2M8ERF4-F1
#
_entry.id   AF-A0A2M8ERF4-F1
#
_cell.length_a   1.000
_cell.length_b   1.000
_cell.length_c   1.000
_cell.angle_alpha   90.00
_cell.angle_beta   90.00
_cell.angle_gamma   90.00
#
_symmetry.space_group_name_H-M   'P 1'
#
loop_
_entity.id
_entity.type
_entity.pdbx_description
1 polymer ?
#
loop_
_entity_poly.entity_id
_entity_poly.type
_entity_poly.pdbx_seq_one_letter_code
_entity_poly.pdbx_strand_id
1 'polypeptide(L)'
;MNMKRKDFLMVAIAGFFTSLFLLPTLKNVKLLGISNAFYLFMAGLPILWVLALVVGRFLNRWLGWIYQFVKFCVIGFLNASIDFGVLNLLSLYTGITSGFILGGVNVPGFIIAATNSYFWNKFWVFSHQRQEGPPAQAGEKVSYGDLPTFIAVVVSGALVNSGLVVFIST
;
A
#
# COMPACT_ATOMS: atom_id res chain seq x y z
N MET A 1 -21.66 6.69 12.95
CA MET A 1 -20.40 6.95 12.20
C MET A 1 -20.74 7.10 10.73
N ASN A 2 -20.78 8.33 10.20
CA ASN A 2 -21.29 8.60 8.86
C ASN A 2 -20.37 8.03 7.78
N MET A 3 -20.94 7.20 6.89
CA MET A 3 -20.26 6.68 5.72
C MET A 3 -19.87 7.83 4.79
N LYS A 4 -18.60 8.23 4.79
CA LYS A 4 -18.11 9.08 3.70
C LYS A 4 -17.96 8.18 2.49
N ARG A 5 -18.78 8.37 1.44
CA ARG A 5 -18.62 7.72 0.11
C ARG A 5 -17.16 7.71 -0.38
N LYS A 6 -16.39 8.70 0.09
CA LYS A 6 -14.94 8.84 -0.07
C LYS A 6 -14.13 7.60 0.37
N ASP A 7 -14.49 6.90 1.45
CA ASP A 7 -13.73 5.72 1.93
C ASP A 7 -13.81 4.55 0.94
N PHE A 8 -15.00 4.27 0.39
CA PHE A 8 -15.17 3.22 -0.61
C PHE A 8 -14.42 3.55 -1.90
N LEU A 9 -14.48 4.81 -2.34
CA LEU A 9 -13.74 5.26 -3.51
C LEU A 9 -12.23 5.10 -3.31
N MET A 10 -11.72 5.52 -2.16
CA MET A 10 -10.30 5.39 -1.80
C MET A 10 -9.83 3.95 -1.75
N VAL A 11 -10.62 3.05 -1.16
CA VAL A 11 -10.35 1.61 -1.14
C VAL A 11 -10.40 1.00 -2.54
N ALA A 12 -11.37 1.35 -3.37
CA ALA A 12 -11.50 0.85 -4.72
C ALA A 12 -10.32 1.31 -5.61
N ILE A 13 -9.92 2.58 -5.48
CA ILE A 13 -8.73 3.13 -6.16
C ILE A 13 -7.48 2.38 -5.71
N ALA A 14 -7.29 2.21 -4.40
CA ALA A 14 -6.16 1.46 -3.86
C ALA A 14 -6.14 0.01 -4.37
N GLY A 15 -7.30 -0.68 -4.39
CA GLY A 15 -7.41 -2.03 -4.91
C GLY A 15 -7.13 -2.14 -6.41
N PHE A 16 -7.56 -1.15 -7.21
CA PHE A 16 -7.25 -1.07 -8.63
C PHE A 16 -5.75 -0.95 -8.89
N PHE A 17 -5.08 0.00 -8.22
CA PHE A 17 -3.63 0.14 -8.34
C PHE A 17 -2.90 -1.09 -7.80
N THR A 18 -3.37 -1.67 -6.69
CA THR A 18 -2.80 -2.91 -6.14
C THR A 18 -2.84 -4.03 -7.19
N SER A 19 -3.97 -4.19 -7.88
CA SER A 19 -4.08 -5.16 -8.96
C SER A 19 -3.15 -4.84 -10.13
N LEU A 20 -3.05 -3.57 -10.53
CA LEU A 20 -2.22 -3.15 -11.66
C LEU A 20 -0.75 -3.49 -11.43
N PHE A 21 -0.23 -3.15 -10.25
CA PHE A 21 1.16 -3.40 -9.89
C PHE A 21 1.45 -4.87 -9.54
N LEU A 22 0.44 -5.70 -9.25
CA LEU A 22 0.65 -7.14 -9.10
C LEU A 22 0.90 -7.87 -10.43
N LEU A 23 0.46 -7.32 -11.57
CA LEU A 23 0.52 -8.01 -12.87
C LEU A 23 1.95 -8.39 -13.32
N PRO A 24 2.97 -7.51 -13.21
CA PRO A 24 4.35 -7.88 -13.54
C PRO A 24 4.86 -9.04 -12.68
N THR A 25 4.49 -9.05 -11.40
CA THR A 25 4.85 -10.11 -10.45
C THR A 25 4.23 -11.45 -10.84
N LEU A 26 2.94 -11.47 -11.20
CA LEU A 26 2.27 -12.70 -11.67
C LEU A 26 2.91 -13.25 -12.94
N LYS A 27 3.30 -12.37 -13.86
CA LYS A 27 3.99 -12.75 -15.11
C LYS A 27 5.34 -13.41 -14.82
N ASN A 28 6.12 -12.88 -13.88
CA ASN A 28 7.43 -13.45 -13.53
C ASN A 28 7.34 -14.78 -12.79
N VAL A 29 6.36 -14.93 -11.89
CA VAL A 29 6.17 -16.17 -11.12
C VAL A 29 5.50 -17.29 -11.94
N LYS A 30 5.09 -17.01 -13.19
CA LYS A 30 4.33 -17.92 -14.07
C LYS A 30 3.06 -18.48 -13.41
N LEU A 31 2.55 -17.76 -12.41
CA LEU A 31 1.39 -18.17 -11.64
C LEU A 31 0.15 -17.77 -12.44
N LEU A 32 -0.59 -18.78 -12.94
CA LEU A 32 -1.78 -18.67 -13.79
C LEU A 32 -1.51 -18.17 -15.24
N GLY A 33 -2.24 -18.73 -16.20
CA GLY A 33 -2.21 -18.26 -17.59
C GLY A 33 -2.62 -16.79 -17.66
N ILE A 34 -1.73 -15.95 -18.20
CA ILE A 34 -1.78 -14.48 -18.18
C ILE A 34 -3.16 -13.93 -18.59
N SER A 35 -3.82 -14.56 -19.56
CA SER A 35 -5.11 -14.11 -20.07
C SER A 35 -6.23 -14.20 -19.03
N ASN A 36 -6.32 -15.30 -18.28
CA ASN A 36 -7.38 -15.50 -17.28
C ASN A 36 -7.07 -14.78 -15.96
N ALA A 37 -5.78 -14.69 -15.59
CA ALA A 37 -5.33 -13.99 -14.40
C ALA A 37 -5.56 -12.48 -14.49
N PHE A 38 -5.42 -11.88 -15.68
CA PHE A 38 -5.59 -10.44 -15.87
C PHE A 38 -6.98 -9.95 -15.44
N TYR A 39 -8.04 -10.56 -15.96
CA TYR A 39 -9.41 -10.17 -15.64
C TYR A 39 -9.78 -10.49 -14.19
N LEU A 40 -9.33 -11.65 -13.68
CA LEU A 40 -9.58 -12.06 -12.30
C LEU A 40 -8.99 -11.07 -11.30
N PHE A 41 -7.75 -10.62 -11.51
CA PHE A 41 -7.10 -9.70 -10.58
C PHE A 41 -7.64 -8.27 -10.75
N MET A 42 -7.78 -7.76 -11.98
CA MET A 42 -8.26 -6.39 -12.23
C MET A 42 -9.68 -6.14 -11.73
N ALA A 43 -10.57 -7.13 -11.82
CA ALA A 43 -11.93 -7.01 -11.31
C ALA A 43 -12.05 -7.52 -9.87
N GLY A 44 -11.42 -8.65 -9.55
CA GLY A 44 -11.58 -9.33 -8.27
C GLY A 44 -10.92 -8.63 -7.10
N LEU A 45 -9.70 -8.09 -7.26
CA LEU A 45 -8.99 -7.44 -6.15
C LEU A 45 -9.64 -6.14 -5.68
N PRO A 46 -10.09 -5.20 -6.56
CA PRO A 46 -10.81 -4.02 -6.11
C PRO A 46 -12.09 -4.36 -5.33
N ILE A 47 -12.83 -5.38 -5.79
CA ILE A 47 -14.01 -5.89 -5.09
C ILE A 47 -13.62 -6.47 -3.74
N LEU A 48 -12.54 -7.27 -3.67
CA LEU A 48 -12.03 -7.83 -2.42
C LEU A 48 -11.62 -6.74 -1.43
N TRP A 49 -10.99 -5.66 -1.90
CA TRP A 49 -10.59 -4.53 -1.06
C TRP A 49 -11.81 -3.83 -0.47
N VAL A 50 -12.85 -3.62 -1.28
CA VAL A 50 -14.12 -3.08 -0.81
C VAL A 50 -14.78 -4.02 0.20
N LEU A 51 -14.76 -5.34 -0.03
CA LEU A 51 -15.24 -6.34 0.92
C LEU A 51 -14.44 -6.31 2.23
N ALA A 52 -13.12 -6.16 2.17
CA ALA A 52 -12.27 -6.02 3.34
C ALA A 52 -12.68 -4.82 4.19
N LEU A 53 -13.00 -3.68 3.57
CA LEU A 53 -13.53 -2.50 4.28
C LEU A 53 -14.90 -2.78 4.94
N VAL A 54 -15.79 -3.51 4.25
CA VAL A 54 -17.10 -3.90 4.78
C VAL A 54 -16.94 -4.83 6.00
N VAL A 55 -16.06 -5.82 5.90
CA VAL A 55 -15.71 -6.74 6.99
C VAL A 55 -15.06 -5.98 8.14
N GLY A 56 -14.13 -5.08 7.84
CA GLY A 56 -13.48 -4.21 8.83
C GLY A 56 -14.50 -3.37 9.60
N ARG A 57 -15.50 -2.82 8.92
CA ARG A 57 -16.62 -2.12 9.58
C ARG A 57 -17.44 -3.05 10.46
N PHE A 58 -17.77 -4.24 9.96
CA PHE A 58 -18.54 -5.22 10.71
C PHE A 58 -17.82 -5.56 12.03
N LEU A 59 -16.53 -5.87 11.95
CA LEU A 59 -15.66 -6.20 13.08
C LEU A 59 -15.37 -5.01 14.01
N ASN A 60 -15.42 -3.78 13.48
CA ASN A 60 -15.23 -2.57 14.29
C ASN A 60 -16.28 -2.41 15.39
N ARG A 61 -17.42 -3.11 15.25
CA ARG A 61 -18.46 -3.15 16.28
C ARG A 61 -17.98 -3.90 17.54
N TRP A 62 -16.94 -4.75 17.43
CA TRP A 62 -16.36 -5.53 18.55
C TRP A 62 -15.05 -4.91 19.03
N LEU A 63 -14.22 -4.45 18.08
CA LEU A 63 -12.93 -3.85 18.38
C LEU A 63 -12.83 -2.50 17.64
N GLY A 64 -12.91 -1.39 18.38
CA GLY A 64 -13.02 -0.05 17.81
C GLY A 64 -11.85 0.45 16.95
N TRP A 65 -10.73 -0.30 16.90
CA TRP A 65 -9.55 0.02 16.12
C TRP A 65 -9.48 -0.72 14.77
N ILE A 66 -10.30 -1.76 14.55
CA ILE A 66 -10.19 -2.63 13.37
C ILE A 66 -10.44 -1.87 12.08
N TYR A 67 -11.42 -0.95 12.04
CA TYR A 67 -11.71 -0.23 10.80
C TYR A 67 -10.51 0.58 10.30
N GLN A 68 -9.77 1.17 11.24
CA GLN A 68 -8.55 1.93 10.95
C GLN A 68 -7.39 1.00 10.55
N PHE A 69 -7.25 -0.14 11.23
CA PHE A 69 -6.26 -1.15 10.87
C PHE A 69 -6.49 -1.72 9.47
N VAL A 70 -7.74 -2.00 9.07
CA VAL A 70 -8.04 -2.46 7.71
C VAL A 70 -7.65 -1.42 6.66
N LYS A 71 -7.90 -0.14 6.90
CA LYS A 71 -7.44 0.93 6.00
C LYS A 71 -5.92 1.00 5.92
N PHE A 72 -5.23 0.83 7.05
CA PHE A 72 -3.77 0.73 7.08
C PHE A 72 -3.27 -0.46 6.26
N CYS A 73 -3.87 -1.64 6.42
CA CYS A 73 -3.53 -2.83 5.62
C CYS A 73 -3.76 -2.60 4.12
N VAL A 74 -4.87 -1.96 3.72
CA VAL A 74 -5.16 -1.63 2.32
C VAL A 74 -4.03 -0.81 1.70
N ILE A 75 -3.54 0.20 2.41
CA ILE A 75 -2.42 1.03 1.96
C ILE A 75 -1.09 0.26 2.01
N GLY A 76 -0.89 -0.58 3.03
CA GLY A 76 0.29 -1.44 3.13
C GLY A 76 0.42 -2.42 1.96
N PHE A 77 -0.68 -3.08 1.57
CA PHE A 77 -0.69 -3.95 0.40
C PHE A 77 -0.50 -3.19 -0.91
N LEU A 78 -1.05 -1.97 -1.03
CA LEU A 78 -0.80 -1.12 -2.18
C LEU A 78 0.71 -0.83 -2.31
N ASN A 79 1.39 -0.45 -1.25
CA ASN A 79 2.85 -0.24 -1.30
C ASN A 79 3.59 -1.51 -1.70
N ALA A 80 3.28 -2.64 -1.04
CA ALA A 80 3.93 -3.91 -1.34
C ALA A 80 3.74 -4.28 -2.82
N SER A 81 2.54 -4.07 -3.38
CA SER A 81 2.30 -4.29 -4.79
C SER A 81 3.14 -3.39 -5.68
N ILE A 82 3.29 -2.10 -5.34
CA ILE A 82 4.14 -1.17 -6.09
C ILE A 82 5.60 -1.64 -6.04
N ASP A 83 6.12 -1.99 -4.87
CA ASP A 83 7.49 -2.44 -4.70
C ASP A 83 7.78 -3.70 -5.51
N PHE A 84 6.95 -4.74 -5.37
CA PHE A 84 7.09 -5.97 -6.14
C PHE A 84 6.84 -5.73 -7.62
N GLY A 85 5.85 -4.92 -7.98
CA GLY A 85 5.50 -4.60 -9.35
C GLY A 85 6.64 -3.91 -10.08
N VAL A 86 7.23 -2.87 -9.48
CA VAL A 86 8.39 -2.14 -10.01
C VAL A 86 9.59 -3.08 -10.12
N LEU A 87 9.91 -3.84 -9.08
CA LEU A 87 11.01 -4.80 -9.11
C LEU A 87 10.86 -5.83 -10.25
N ASN A 88 9.67 -6.40 -10.39
CA ASN A 88 9.38 -7.41 -11.41
C ASN A 88 9.35 -6.81 -12.82
N LEU A 89 8.85 -5.58 -12.98
CA LEU A 89 8.88 -4.86 -14.24
C LEU A 89 10.32 -4.57 -14.67
N LEU A 90 11.16 -4.08 -13.75
CA LEU A 90 12.59 -3.86 -14.00
C LEU A 90 13.30 -5.15 -14.38
N SER A 91 13.01 -6.25 -13.68
CA SER A 91 13.57 -7.56 -14.00
C SER A 91 13.18 -8.02 -15.42
N LEU A 92 11.92 -7.81 -15.82
CA LEU A 92 11.44 -8.13 -17.18
C LEU A 92 12.14 -7.31 -18.27
N TYR A 93 12.39 -6.03 -18.04
CA TYR A 93 13.02 -5.14 -19.03
C TYR A 93 14.54 -5.32 -19.11
N THR A 94 15.19 -5.54 -17.97
CA THR A 94 16.66 -5.62 -17.89
C THR A 94 17.19 -7.04 -18.04
N GLY A 95 16.34 -8.06 -17.86
CA GLY A 95 16.75 -9.47 -17.81
C GLY A 95 17.54 -9.83 -16.55
N ILE A 96 17.79 -8.88 -15.64
CA ILE A 96 18.48 -9.12 -14.39
C ILE A 96 17.46 -9.69 -13.41
N THR A 97 17.68 -10.91 -12.93
CA THR A 97 16.74 -11.63 -12.04
C THR A 97 17.25 -11.73 -10.60
N SER A 98 18.50 -11.38 -10.33
CA SER A 98 19.09 -11.40 -8.99
C SER A 98 20.25 -10.41 -8.84
N GLY A 99 20.59 -10.05 -7.61
CA GLY A 99 21.82 -9.33 -7.26
C GLY A 99 21.65 -7.89 -6.76
N PHE A 100 22.77 -7.33 -6.27
CA PHE A 100 22.87 -6.01 -5.64
C PHE A 100 22.38 -4.85 -6.53
N ILE A 101 22.48 -5.02 -7.85
CA ILE A 101 22.07 -4.03 -8.85
C ILE A 101 20.54 -3.88 -8.90
N LEU A 102 19.78 -4.98 -8.85
CA LEU A 102 18.30 -4.91 -8.79
C LEU A 102 17.82 -4.25 -7.50
N GLY A 103 18.46 -4.58 -6.38
CA GLY A 103 18.17 -3.97 -5.08
C GLY A 103 18.38 -2.46 -5.11
N GLY A 104 19.53 -2.00 -5.62
CA GLY A 104 19.88 -0.58 -5.72
C GLY A 104 18.96 0.22 -6.66
N VAL A 105 18.57 -0.34 -7.80
CA VAL A 105 17.67 0.35 -8.75
C VAL A 105 16.23 0.43 -8.21
N ASN A 106 15.82 -0.48 -7.30
CA ASN A 106 14.49 -0.43 -6.69
C ASN A 106 14.35 0.60 -5.55
N VAL A 107 15.46 1.13 -5.03
CA VAL A 107 15.44 2.07 -3.88
C VAL A 107 14.64 3.36 -4.17
N PRO A 108 14.79 4.04 -5.32
CA PRO A 108 13.98 5.23 -5.61
C PRO A 108 12.48 4.91 -5.74
N GLY A 109 12.15 3.74 -6.32
CA GLY A 109 10.77 3.25 -6.44
C GLY A 109 10.15 3.01 -5.07
N PHE A 110 10.88 2.34 -4.19
CA PHE A 110 10.49 2.14 -2.79
C PHE A 110 10.27 3.46 -2.05
N ILE A 111 11.18 4.43 -2.21
CA ILE A 111 11.05 5.75 -1.55
C ILE A 111 9.79 6.48 -2.03
N ILE A 112 9.49 6.46 -3.33
CA ILE A 112 8.28 7.08 -3.89
C ILE A 112 7.02 6.37 -3.36
N ALA A 113 7.00 5.03 -3.36
CA ALA A 113 5.90 4.24 -2.84
C ALA A 113 5.65 4.52 -1.35
N ALA A 114 6.72 4.49 -0.55
CA ALA A 114 6.68 4.81 0.86
C ALA A 114 6.18 6.25 1.10
N THR A 115 6.71 7.23 0.36
CA THR A 115 6.29 8.63 0.47
C THR A 115 4.81 8.79 0.15
N ASN A 116 4.33 8.22 -0.95
CA ASN A 116 2.90 8.22 -1.29
C ASN A 116 2.07 7.60 -0.15
N SER A 117 2.53 6.49 0.42
CA SER A 117 1.89 5.84 1.56
C SER A 117 1.75 6.73 2.79
N TYR A 118 2.73 7.61 3.05
CA TYR A 118 2.65 8.59 4.12
C TYR A 118 1.39 9.43 3.99
N PHE A 119 1.17 9.98 2.80
CA PHE A 119 0.07 10.89 2.54
C PHE A 119 -1.26 10.15 2.70
N TRP A 120 -1.37 8.93 2.16
CA TRP A 120 -2.56 8.12 2.35
C TRP A 120 -2.84 7.79 3.81
N ASN A 121 -1.83 7.36 4.57
CA ASN A 121 -1.99 7.08 5.99
C ASN A 121 -2.35 8.35 6.77
N LYS A 122 -1.59 9.43 6.58
CA LYS A 122 -1.74 10.69 7.31
C LYS A 122 -3.05 11.42 7.02
N PHE A 123 -3.48 11.49 5.75
CA PHE A 123 -4.62 12.31 5.35
C PHE A 123 -5.93 11.51 5.23
N TRP A 124 -5.86 10.19 5.14
CA TRP A 124 -7.06 9.35 5.06
C TRP A 124 -7.20 8.39 6.23
N VAL A 125 -6.23 7.51 6.46
CA VAL A 125 -6.34 6.43 7.47
C VAL A 125 -6.49 6.99 8.89
N PHE A 126 -5.60 7.90 9.28
CA PHE A 126 -5.53 8.50 10.62
C PHE A 126 -6.28 9.84 10.73
N SER A 127 -7.07 10.21 9.72
CA SER A 127 -7.74 11.52 9.64
C SER A 127 -8.78 11.79 10.75
N HIS A 128 -9.38 10.75 11.31
CA HIS A 128 -10.45 10.89 12.31
C HIS A 128 -9.91 11.15 13.73
N GLN A 129 -8.71 10.68 14.06
CA GLN A 129 -8.07 10.97 15.36
C GLN A 129 -7.74 12.46 15.52
N ARG A 130 -7.66 13.25 14.44
CA ARG A 130 -7.53 14.72 14.52
C ARG A 130 -8.83 15.45 14.85
N GLN A 131 -9.99 14.83 14.62
CA GLN A 131 -11.28 15.51 14.82
C GLN A 131 -11.76 15.52 16.29
N GLU A 132 -11.05 14.85 17.20
CA GLU A 132 -11.36 14.84 18.64
C GLU A 132 -10.76 16.06 19.39
N GLY A 133 -9.98 16.91 18.71
CA GLY A 133 -9.60 18.23 19.20
C GLY A 133 -10.69 19.29 18.96
N PRO A 134 -10.62 20.48 19.59
CA PRO A 134 -11.58 21.56 19.35
C PRO A 134 -11.72 21.81 17.84
N PRO A 135 -12.94 22.11 17.34
CA PRO A 135 -13.23 22.16 15.92
C PRO A 135 -12.17 23.02 15.21
N ALA A 136 -11.41 22.37 14.33
CA ALA A 136 -10.33 22.98 13.59
C ALA A 136 -10.83 24.25 12.92
N GLN A 137 -10.40 25.40 13.44
CA GLN A 137 -10.59 26.67 12.78
C GLN A 137 -9.94 26.58 11.40
N ALA A 138 -10.64 27.06 10.37
CA ALA A 138 -10.17 27.05 9.00
C ALA A 138 -8.79 27.73 8.91
N GLY A 139 -7.72 26.94 8.88
CA GLY A 139 -6.34 27.43 9.01
C GLY A 139 -5.41 26.55 9.86
N GLU A 140 -5.87 25.43 10.43
CA GLU A 140 -5.00 24.49 11.14
C GLU A 140 -3.83 24.05 10.24
N LYS A 141 -2.62 24.53 10.57
CA LYS A 141 -1.40 24.16 9.86
C LYS A 141 -1.22 22.66 10.00
N VAL A 142 -1.02 21.97 8.87
CA VAL A 142 -0.68 20.54 8.87
C VAL A 142 0.56 20.34 9.74
N SER A 143 0.40 19.82 10.96
CA SER A 143 1.53 19.54 11.83
C SER A 143 2.34 18.39 11.22
N TYR A 144 3.63 18.65 10.99
CA TYR A 144 4.58 17.67 10.46
C TYR A 144 5.36 16.95 11.56
N GLY A 145 4.93 17.06 12.83
CA GLY A 145 5.59 16.41 13.97
C GLY A 145 5.73 14.89 13.84
N ASP A 146 4.89 14.25 13.03
CA ASP A 146 4.92 12.80 12.79
C ASP A 146 5.89 12.38 11.66
N LEU A 147 6.48 13.34 10.92
CA LEU A 147 7.43 13.06 9.83
C LEU A 147 8.65 12.25 10.31
N PRO A 148 9.30 12.57 11.43
CA PRO A 148 10.47 11.81 11.89
C PRO A 148 10.13 10.34 12.19
N THR A 149 9.00 10.09 12.86
CA THR A 149 8.51 8.72 13.14
C THR A 149 8.17 7.98 11.85
N PHE A 150 7.54 8.67 10.90
CA PHE A 150 7.26 8.10 9.59
C PHE A 150 8.54 7.76 8.81
N ILE A 151 9.50 8.69 8.76
CA ILE A 151 10.80 8.47 8.12
C ILE A 151 11.52 7.28 8.78
N ALA A 152 11.50 7.19 10.11
CA ALA A 152 12.08 6.06 10.83
C ALA A 152 11.42 4.73 10.41
N VAL A 153 10.09 4.65 10.37
CA VAL A 153 9.36 3.45 9.92
C VAL A 153 9.69 3.12 8.45
N VAL A 154 9.78 4.12 7.57
CA VAL A 154 10.16 3.92 6.16
C VAL A 154 11.59 3.40 6.03
N VAL A 155 12.54 3.98 6.75
CA VAL A 155 13.94 3.56 6.73
C VAL A 155 14.06 2.14 7.28
N SER A 156 13.41 1.83 8.41
CA SER A 156 13.36 0.46 8.96
C SER A 156 12.74 -0.51 7.95
N GLY A 157 11.63 -0.15 7.32
CA GLY A 157 11.00 -0.94 6.26
C GLY A 157 11.92 -1.16 5.06
N ALA A 158 12.65 -0.12 4.62
CA ALA A 158 13.61 -0.20 3.51
C ALA A 158 14.74 -1.19 3.82
N LEU A 159 15.26 -1.13 5.04
CA LEU A 159 16.34 -2.00 5.51
C LEU A 159 15.88 -3.45 5.58
N VAL A 160 14.68 -3.70 6.15
CA VAL A 160 14.08 -5.04 6.19
C VAL A 160 13.85 -5.56 4.77
N ASN A 161 13.23 -4.76 3.89
CA ASN A 161 12.95 -5.15 2.51
C ASN A 161 14.24 -5.49 1.76
N SER A 162 15.25 -4.63 1.83
CA SER A 162 16.55 -4.84 1.19
C SER A 162 17.26 -6.09 1.72
N GLY A 163 17.25 -6.29 3.05
CA GLY A 163 17.84 -7.48 3.67
C GLY A 163 17.14 -8.77 3.25
N LEU A 164 15.81 -8.75 3.14
CA LEU A 164 15.00 -9.91 2.77
C LEU A 164 15.19 -10.27 1.29
N VAL A 165 15.25 -9.27 0.40
CA VAL A 165 15.60 -9.48 -1.01
C VAL A 165 16.99 -10.11 -1.14
N VAL A 166 18.00 -9.60 -0.43
CA VAL A 166 19.36 -10.16 -0.46
C VAL A 166 19.36 -11.60 0.02
N PHE A 167 18.74 -11.88 1.16
CA PHE A 167 18.70 -13.23 1.76
C PHE A 167 18.00 -14.25 0.87
N ILE A 168 16.91 -13.89 0.19
CA ILE A 168 16.20 -14.80 -0.72
C ILE A 168 16.97 -14.98 -2.04
N SER A 169 17.76 -13.99 -2.45
CA SER A 169 18.48 -14.00 -3.74
C SER A 169 19.90 -14.59 -3.70
N THR A 170 20.41 -14.96 -2.52
CA THR A 170 21.72 -15.59 -2.30
C THR A 170 21.55 -17.07 -1.96
#